data_AF-A0A3T0CTX8-F1
#
_entry.id   AF-A0A3T0CTX8-F1
#
_cell.length_a   1.000
_cell.length_b   1.000
_cell.length_c   1.000
_cell.angle_alpha   90.00
_cell.angle_beta   90.00
_cell.angle_gamma   90.00
#
_symmetry.space_group_name_H-M   'P 1'
#
loop_
_entity.id
_entity.type
_entity.pdbx_description
1 polymer ?
#
loop_
_entity_poly.entity_id
_entity_poly.type
_entity_poly.pdbx_seq_one_letter_code
_entity_poly.pdbx_strand_id
1 'polypeptide(L)'
;MLENIGLIVASLTAIYGVNEWRRELKGRREYELAEEVLTLVYDCRERLRAIRSPFSHTGEGSTRKADANETPEQTELLNRAYIVFERYEQHREVFANLFALRYRFMAVFGQESAKPLENFRKSLNEVFVSANMLPTYWLRQGRVQMEKEEFERHLKEMHEHESVFWGTLSEKDHFNDKVEGFVSEIESVCAMIIRPQPFWQKCGNFVTRRNNS
;
A
#
# COMPACT_ATOMS: atom_id res chain seq x y z
N MET A 1 -60.93 -21.32 3.96
CA MET A 1 -59.65 -22.08 3.94
C MET A 1 -58.69 -21.57 2.87
N LEU A 2 -59.13 -21.32 1.63
CA LEU A 2 -58.27 -20.79 0.56
C LEU A 2 -57.69 -19.39 0.87
N GLU A 3 -58.46 -18.49 1.50
CA GLU A 3 -57.99 -17.15 1.90
C GLU A 3 -56.81 -17.21 2.90
N ASN A 4 -56.87 -18.12 3.87
CA ASN A 4 -55.80 -18.29 4.86
C ASN A 4 -54.51 -18.84 4.22
N ILE A 5 -54.63 -19.72 3.22
CA ILE A 5 -53.47 -20.25 2.48
C ILE A 5 -52.83 -19.13 1.65
N GLY A 6 -53.64 -18.29 0.98
CA GLY A 6 -53.15 -17.14 0.24
C GLY A 6 -52.38 -16.15 1.11
N LEU A 7 -52.90 -15.84 2.30
CA LEU A 7 -52.23 -14.97 3.26
C LEU A 7 -50.88 -15.53 3.73
N ILE A 8 -50.81 -16.84 3.99
CA ILE A 8 -49.57 -17.51 4.42
C ILE A 8 -48.53 -17.49 3.29
N VAL A 9 -48.92 -17.83 2.06
CA VAL A 9 -48.00 -17.85 0.90
C VAL A 9 -47.50 -16.44 0.56
N ALA A 10 -48.40 -15.44 0.57
CA ALA A 10 -48.02 -14.05 0.36
C ALA A 10 -47.02 -13.57 1.44
N SER A 11 -47.26 -13.93 2.71
CA SER A 11 -46.38 -13.57 3.82
C SER A 11 -44.99 -14.20 3.70
N LEU A 12 -44.90 -15.49 3.34
CA LEU A 12 -43.62 -16.17 3.12
C LEU A 12 -42.85 -15.58 1.94
N THR A 13 -43.54 -15.28 0.85
CA THR A 13 -42.94 -14.65 -0.35
C THR A 13 -42.37 -13.26 -0.01
N ALA A 14 -43.10 -12.47 0.77
CA ALA A 14 -42.65 -11.16 1.23
C ALA A 14 -41.39 -11.27 2.10
N ILE A 15 -41.35 -12.21 3.05
CA ILE A 15 -40.17 -12.45 3.91
C ILE A 15 -38.95 -12.86 3.06
N TYR A 16 -39.15 -13.79 2.11
CA TYR A 16 -38.08 -14.25 1.23
C TYR A 16 -37.54 -13.09 0.37
N GLY A 17 -38.42 -12.30 -0.24
CA GLY A 17 -38.05 -11.14 -1.04
C GLY A 17 -37.25 -10.10 -0.26
N VAL A 18 -37.66 -9.79 0.98
CA VAL A 18 -36.93 -8.84 1.84
C VAL A 18 -35.54 -9.37 2.20
N ASN A 19 -35.40 -10.67 2.45
CA ASN A 19 -34.10 -11.25 2.81
C ASN A 19 -33.14 -11.30 1.61
N GLU A 20 -33.65 -11.65 0.42
CA GLU A 20 -32.90 -11.59 -0.83
C GLU A 20 -32.42 -10.16 -1.12
N TRP A 21 -33.30 -9.17 -0.99
CA TRP A 21 -32.95 -7.77 -1.18
C TRP A 21 -31.88 -7.28 -0.19
N ARG A 22 -31.98 -7.66 1.09
CA ARG A 22 -30.93 -7.35 2.08
C ARG A 22 -29.59 -7.97 1.72
N ARG A 23 -29.59 -9.22 1.24
CA ARG A 23 -28.38 -9.93 0.80
C ARG A 23 -27.77 -9.26 -0.43
N GLU A 24 -28.60 -8.88 -1.40
CA GLU A 24 -28.18 -8.17 -2.61
C GLU A 24 -27.57 -6.80 -2.28
N LEU A 25 -28.22 -6.00 -1.42
CA LEU A 25 -27.69 -4.70 -0.99
C LEU A 25 -26.34 -4.84 -0.28
N LYS A 26 -26.20 -5.84 0.60
CA LYS A 26 -24.94 -6.12 1.28
C LYS A 26 -23.86 -6.51 0.27
N GLY A 27 -24.15 -7.44 -0.64
CA GLY A 27 -23.20 -7.90 -1.65
C GLY A 27 -22.76 -6.78 -2.60
N ARG A 28 -23.69 -5.93 -3.04
CA ARG A 28 -23.38 -4.74 -3.85
C ARG A 28 -22.41 -3.80 -3.13
N ARG A 29 -22.68 -3.47 -1.87
CA ARG A 29 -21.82 -2.58 -1.08
C ARG A 29 -20.42 -3.17 -0.84
N GLU A 30 -20.34 -4.47 -0.60
CA GLU A 30 -19.06 -5.19 -0.48
C GLU A 30 -18.28 -5.15 -1.79
N TYR A 31 -18.94 -5.42 -2.92
CA TYR A 31 -18.32 -5.41 -4.25
C TYR A 31 -17.79 -4.01 -4.61
N GLU A 32 -18.62 -2.97 -4.49
CA GLU A 32 -18.23 -1.58 -4.81
C GLU A 32 -17.03 -1.13 -3.97
N LEU A 33 -17.02 -1.44 -2.68
CA LEU A 33 -15.90 -1.10 -1.80
C LEU A 33 -14.62 -1.89 -2.15
N ALA A 34 -14.75 -3.18 -2.50
CA ALA A 34 -13.62 -4.01 -2.89
C ALA A 34 -12.97 -3.50 -4.19
N GLU A 35 -13.78 -3.11 -5.17
CA GLU A 35 -13.33 -2.52 -6.43
C GLU A 35 -12.65 -1.16 -6.22
N GLU A 36 -13.26 -0.29 -5.43
CA GLU A 36 -12.72 1.03 -5.08
C GLU A 36 -11.34 0.91 -4.40
N VAL A 37 -11.23 0.02 -3.40
CA VAL A 37 -9.97 -0.20 -2.69
C VAL A 37 -8.90 -0.81 -3.59
N LEU A 38 -9.20 -1.81 -4.41
CA LEU A 38 -8.19 -2.39 -5.32
C LEU A 38 -7.66 -1.36 -6.31
N THR A 39 -8.55 -0.54 -6.88
CA THR A 39 -8.16 0.52 -7.81
C THR A 39 -7.18 1.48 -7.16
N LEU A 40 -7.47 1.94 -5.95
CA LEU A 40 -6.60 2.85 -5.21
C LEU A 40 -5.29 2.19 -4.75
N VAL A 41 -5.31 0.90 -4.42
CA VAL A 41 -4.09 0.14 -4.06
C VAL A 41 -3.15 0.06 -5.25
N TYR A 42 -3.67 -0.28 -6.44
CA TYR A 42 -2.85 -0.29 -7.66
C TYR A 42 -2.31 1.10 -8.01
N ASP A 43 -3.14 2.14 -7.89
CA ASP A 43 -2.68 3.51 -8.17
C ASP A 43 -1.62 3.95 -7.15
N CYS A 44 -1.81 3.69 -5.86
CA CYS A 44 -0.81 3.97 -4.82
C CYS A 44 0.49 3.21 -5.06
N ARG A 45 0.43 1.93 -5.49
CA ARG A 45 1.61 1.13 -5.83
C ARG A 45 2.42 1.77 -6.95
N GLU A 46 1.77 2.14 -8.06
CA GLU A 46 2.47 2.77 -9.18
C GLU A 46 3.05 4.15 -8.81
N ARG A 47 2.29 4.96 -8.06
CA ARG A 47 2.77 6.25 -7.56
C ARG A 47 3.95 6.10 -6.62
N LEU A 48 3.94 5.09 -5.75
CA LEU A 48 5.07 4.82 -4.85
C LEU A 48 6.33 4.43 -5.63
N ARG A 49 6.19 3.63 -6.69
CA ARG A 49 7.30 3.31 -7.61
C ARG A 49 7.82 4.57 -8.30
N ALA A 50 6.92 5.45 -8.78
CA ALA A 50 7.31 6.72 -9.39
C ALA A 50 8.03 7.66 -8.41
N ILE A 51 7.52 7.77 -7.17
CA ILE A 51 8.15 8.54 -6.09
C ILE A 51 9.59 8.07 -5.86
N ARG A 52 9.79 6.75 -5.78
CA ARG A 52 11.10 6.12 -5.58
C ARG A 52 11.95 6.01 -6.85
N SER A 53 11.52 6.54 -8.01
CA SER A 53 12.30 6.40 -9.25
C SER A 53 13.70 7.01 -9.10
N PRO A 54 14.80 6.29 -9.43
CA PRO A 54 16.15 6.83 -9.33
C PRO A 54 16.43 7.93 -10.37
N PHE A 55 15.57 8.04 -11.39
CA PHE A 55 15.68 9.08 -12.41
C PHE A 55 15.06 10.38 -11.91
N SER A 56 15.86 11.45 -11.90
CA SER A 56 15.45 12.79 -11.46
C SER A 56 15.74 13.81 -12.54
N HIS A 57 14.94 14.88 -12.57
CA HIS A 57 15.12 15.97 -13.51
C HIS A 57 15.87 17.13 -12.87
N THR A 58 16.55 17.96 -13.67
CA THR A 58 17.23 19.15 -13.17
C THR A 58 16.26 20.08 -12.46
N GLY A 59 16.57 20.45 -11.21
CA GLY A 59 15.74 21.33 -10.38
C GLY A 59 14.71 20.61 -9.49
N GLU A 60 14.61 19.29 -9.57
CA GLU A 60 13.75 18.52 -8.67
C GLU A 60 14.26 18.59 -7.22
N GLY A 61 13.35 18.73 -6.26
CA GLY A 61 13.68 18.90 -4.83
C GLY A 61 14.01 20.34 -4.43
N SER A 62 14.02 21.29 -5.38
CA SER A 62 14.29 22.71 -5.13
C SER A 62 13.13 23.46 -4.46
N THR A 63 11.97 22.83 -4.34
CA THR A 63 10.83 23.38 -3.59
C THR A 63 11.08 23.49 -2.07
N ARG A 64 12.13 22.81 -1.58
CA ARG A 64 12.60 22.93 -0.20
C ARG A 64 13.07 24.36 0.09
N LYS A 65 12.75 24.86 1.28
CA LYS A 65 13.34 26.10 1.79
C LYS A 65 14.76 25.82 2.28
N ALA A 66 15.76 26.36 1.58
CA ALA A 66 17.15 26.30 2.01
C ALA A 66 17.42 27.22 3.22
N ASP A 67 18.31 26.79 4.11
CA ASP A 67 18.86 27.62 5.17
C ASP A 67 19.86 28.64 4.58
N ALA A 68 19.95 29.82 5.19
CA ALA A 68 20.84 30.89 4.76
C ALA A 68 22.33 30.52 4.85
N ASN A 69 22.68 29.54 5.69
CA ASN A 69 24.07 29.12 5.92
C ASN A 69 24.46 27.86 5.14
N GLU A 70 23.61 27.34 4.25
CA GLU A 70 23.93 26.17 3.43
C GLU A 70 24.95 26.55 2.33
N THR A 71 26.00 25.74 2.20
CA THR A 71 26.87 25.77 1.02
C THR A 71 26.11 25.27 -0.21
N PRO A 72 26.54 25.64 -1.45
CA PRO A 72 25.93 25.13 -2.67
C PRO A 72 25.86 23.60 -2.73
N GLU A 73 26.93 22.92 -2.29
CA GLU A 73 27.03 21.46 -2.27
C GLU A 73 26.09 20.84 -1.23
N GLN A 74 25.92 21.47 -0.07
CA GLN A 74 24.93 21.04 0.93
C GLN A 74 23.52 21.21 0.40
N THR A 75 23.23 22.35 -0.24
CA THR A 75 21.93 22.64 -0.84
C THR A 75 21.54 21.57 -1.85
N GLU A 76 22.47 21.18 -2.73
CA GLU A 76 22.25 20.13 -3.73
C GLU A 76 21.90 18.78 -3.08
N LEU A 77 22.67 18.34 -2.09
CA LEU A 77 22.44 17.06 -1.39
C LEU A 77 21.12 17.06 -0.62
N LEU A 78 20.79 18.17 0.05
CA LEU A 78 19.54 18.31 0.79
C LEU A 78 18.33 18.37 -0.14
N ASN A 79 18.45 19.04 -1.29
CA ASN A 79 17.40 19.05 -2.31
C ASN A 79 17.20 17.66 -2.89
N ARG A 80 18.28 16.90 -3.15
CA ARG A 80 18.20 15.51 -3.61
C ARG A 80 17.42 14.62 -2.65
N ALA A 81 17.65 14.76 -1.33
CA ALA A 81 16.88 14.04 -0.31
C ALA A 81 15.40 14.47 -0.28
N TYR A 82 15.11 15.72 -0.68
CA TYR A 82 13.77 16.27 -0.67
C TYR A 82 12.87 15.82 -1.84
N ILE A 83 13.47 15.26 -2.90
CA ILE A 83 12.76 14.81 -4.12
C ILE A 83 11.54 13.94 -3.80
N VAL A 84 11.68 12.99 -2.87
CA VAL A 84 10.58 12.10 -2.48
C VAL A 84 9.38 12.87 -1.91
N PHE A 85 9.62 13.91 -1.11
CA PHE A 85 8.52 14.71 -0.56
C PHE A 85 7.83 15.51 -1.65
N GLU A 86 8.59 16.10 -2.57
CA GLU A 86 8.04 16.84 -3.70
C GLU A 86 7.18 15.94 -4.60
N ARG A 87 7.67 14.75 -4.94
CA ARG A 87 6.91 13.76 -5.73
C ARG A 87 5.68 13.24 -4.99
N TYR A 88 5.81 12.98 -3.70
CA TYR A 88 4.67 12.54 -2.89
C TYR A 88 3.58 13.60 -2.85
N GLU A 89 3.95 14.88 -2.74
CA GLU A 89 2.99 15.98 -2.65
C GLU A 89 2.10 16.08 -3.89
N GLN A 90 2.63 15.77 -5.07
CA GLN A 90 1.89 15.68 -6.34
C GLN A 90 0.83 14.57 -6.35
N HIS A 91 0.90 13.63 -5.41
CA HIS A 91 0.12 12.39 -5.39
C HIS A 91 -0.58 12.14 -4.05
N ARG A 92 -0.43 13.06 -3.09
CA ARG A 92 -0.89 12.92 -1.70
C ARG A 92 -2.35 12.52 -1.57
N GLU A 93 -3.21 13.01 -2.47
CA GLU A 93 -4.66 12.78 -2.42
C GLU A 93 -5.01 11.31 -2.62
N VAL A 94 -4.28 10.60 -3.48
CA VAL A 94 -4.55 9.18 -3.75
C VAL A 94 -4.23 8.33 -2.51
N PHE A 95 -3.10 8.59 -1.87
CA PHE A 95 -2.74 7.94 -0.61
C PHE A 95 -3.73 8.29 0.51
N ALA A 96 -4.12 9.56 0.63
CA ALA A 96 -5.11 10.00 1.61
C ALA A 96 -6.46 9.29 1.43
N ASN A 97 -6.93 9.17 0.18
CA ASN A 97 -8.17 8.48 -0.15
C ASN A 97 -8.10 7.00 0.23
N LEU A 98 -7.01 6.30 -0.11
CA LEU A 98 -6.82 4.90 0.28
C LEU A 98 -6.87 4.71 1.81
N PHE A 99 -6.16 5.56 2.55
CA PHE A 99 -6.09 5.44 4.01
C PHE A 99 -7.39 5.86 4.71
N ALA A 100 -8.19 6.75 4.10
CA ALA A 100 -9.54 7.06 4.56
C ALA A 100 -10.48 5.87 4.38
N LEU A 101 -10.42 5.19 3.22
CA LEU A 101 -11.25 4.02 2.93
C LEU A 101 -10.94 2.83 3.83
N ARG A 102 -9.73 2.73 4.40
CA ARG A 102 -9.34 1.66 5.31
C ARG A 102 -10.37 1.44 6.43
N TYR A 103 -10.93 2.50 7.02
CA TYR A 103 -11.93 2.34 8.09
C TYR A 103 -13.24 1.71 7.60
N ARG A 104 -13.68 2.06 6.39
CA ARG A 104 -14.83 1.41 5.75
C ARG A 104 -14.50 -0.05 5.43
N PHE A 105 -13.30 -0.32 4.94
CA PHE A 105 -12.82 -1.66 4.65
C PHE A 105 -12.79 -2.54 5.91
N MET A 106 -12.30 -2.01 7.03
CA MET A 106 -12.33 -2.68 8.34
C MET A 106 -13.75 -3.01 8.80
N ALA A 107 -14.69 -2.07 8.63
CA ALA A 107 -16.07 -2.26 9.05
C ALA A 107 -16.79 -3.35 8.24
N VAL A 108 -16.41 -3.52 6.96
CA VAL A 108 -17.05 -4.48 6.05
C VAL A 108 -16.36 -5.84 6.07
N PHE A 109 -15.03 -5.88 6.01
CA PHE A 109 -14.24 -7.11 5.86
C PHE A 109 -13.52 -7.56 7.14
N GLY A 110 -13.65 -6.78 8.23
CA GLY A 110 -12.97 -7.03 9.49
C GLY A 110 -11.61 -6.34 9.60
N GLN A 111 -11.18 -6.12 10.85
CA GLN A 111 -9.93 -5.42 11.17
C GLN A 111 -8.69 -6.14 10.62
N GLU A 112 -8.66 -7.47 10.70
CA GLU A 112 -7.54 -8.28 10.22
C GLU A 112 -7.32 -8.11 8.71
N SER A 113 -8.39 -8.06 7.93
CA SER A 113 -8.35 -7.86 6.48
C SER A 113 -7.75 -6.52 6.08
N ALA A 114 -7.74 -5.52 6.98
CA ALA A 114 -7.18 -4.19 6.71
C ALA A 114 -5.71 -4.04 7.09
N LYS A 115 -5.09 -5.03 7.75
CA LYS A 115 -3.65 -5.01 8.11
C LYS A 115 -2.72 -4.73 6.92
N PRO A 116 -2.95 -5.26 5.71
CA PRO A 116 -2.09 -4.97 4.56
C PRO A 116 -2.08 -3.47 4.21
N LEU A 117 -3.21 -2.77 4.34
CA LEU A 117 -3.30 -1.32 4.12
C LEU A 117 -2.48 -0.53 5.16
N GLU A 118 -2.43 -1.01 6.40
CA GLU A 118 -1.60 -0.41 7.45
C GLU A 118 -0.11 -0.64 7.19
N ASN A 119 0.25 -1.84 6.71
CA ASN A 119 1.62 -2.18 6.35
C ASN A 119 2.09 -1.40 5.12
N PHE A 120 1.20 -1.15 4.15
CA PHE A 120 1.46 -0.24 3.04
C PHE A 120 1.79 1.16 3.55
N ARG A 121 0.97 1.70 4.48
CA ARG A 121 1.23 3.02 5.09
C ARG A 121 2.58 3.07 5.82
N LYS A 122 2.92 2.02 6.56
CA LYS A 122 4.23 1.92 7.24
C LYS A 122 5.37 1.95 6.22
N SER A 123 5.24 1.25 5.10
CA SER A 123 6.27 1.21 4.06
C SER A 123 6.44 2.57 3.37
N LEU A 124 5.34 3.30 3.12
CA LEU A 124 5.43 4.70 2.68
C LEU A 124 6.20 5.57 3.69
N ASN A 125 5.93 5.40 4.99
CA ASN A 125 6.66 6.12 6.04
C ASN A 125 8.14 5.74 6.10
N GLU A 126 8.51 4.48 5.84
CA GLU A 126 9.92 4.05 5.77
C GLU A 126 10.69 4.82 4.67
N VAL A 127 10.04 5.14 3.55
CA VAL A 127 10.63 6.00 2.50
C VAL A 127 10.89 7.40 3.04
N PHE A 128 9.94 8.01 3.76
CA PHE A 128 10.14 9.33 4.35
C PHE A 128 11.20 9.35 5.45
N VAL A 129 11.28 8.29 6.26
CA VAL A 129 12.35 8.14 7.25
C VAL A 129 13.69 8.08 6.54
N SER A 130 13.82 7.26 5.50
CA SER A 130 15.07 7.17 4.73
C SER A 130 15.44 8.50 4.07
N ALA A 131 14.46 9.21 3.50
CA ALA A 131 14.65 10.55 2.95
C ALA A 131 15.20 11.56 3.98
N ASN A 132 14.75 11.49 5.24
CA ASN A 132 15.25 12.36 6.31
C ASN A 132 16.63 11.94 6.83
N MET A 133 16.94 10.64 6.81
CA MET A 133 18.20 10.09 7.33
C MET A 133 19.38 10.28 6.35
N LEU A 134 19.13 10.12 5.05
CA LEU A 134 20.17 10.18 4.01
C LEU A 134 21.01 11.45 3.99
N PRO A 135 20.46 12.67 4.21
CA PRO A 135 21.25 13.88 4.41
C PRO A 135 22.40 13.72 5.41
N THR A 136 22.15 13.10 6.56
CA THR A 136 23.17 12.89 7.58
C THR A 136 24.29 12.00 7.07
N TYR A 137 23.97 10.96 6.29
CA TYR A 137 24.96 10.07 5.71
C TYR A 137 25.77 10.76 4.61
N TRP A 138 25.10 11.29 3.59
CA TRP A 138 25.74 11.96 2.45
C TRP A 138 26.57 13.18 2.84
N LEU A 139 26.17 13.91 3.89
CA LEU A 139 26.94 15.05 4.37
C LEU A 139 28.25 14.63 5.07
N ARG A 140 28.24 13.52 5.81
CA ARG A 140 29.43 13.00 6.50
C ARG A 140 30.41 12.32 5.55
N GLN A 141 29.91 11.71 4.48
CA GLN A 141 30.70 10.94 3.52
C GLN A 141 31.85 11.78 2.94
N GLY A 142 33.09 11.33 3.14
CA GLY A 142 34.31 12.00 2.67
C GLY A 142 34.67 13.31 3.39
N ARG A 143 33.85 13.78 4.34
CA ARG A 143 34.09 15.02 5.11
C ARG A 143 34.53 14.76 6.56
N VAL A 144 34.13 13.62 7.12
CA VAL A 144 34.49 13.21 8.48
C VAL A 144 35.51 12.06 8.39
N GLN A 145 36.63 12.20 9.10
CA GLN A 145 37.58 11.10 9.27
C GLN A 145 36.93 10.02 10.15
N MET A 146 36.84 8.80 9.64
CA MET A 146 36.24 7.66 10.33
C MET A 146 37.25 6.52 10.38
N GLU A 147 37.29 5.82 11.51
CA GLU A 147 37.99 4.54 11.60
C GLU A 147 37.34 3.50 10.68
N LYS A 148 38.10 2.49 10.27
CA LYS A 148 37.66 1.51 9.26
C LYS A 148 36.31 0.86 9.61
N GLU A 149 36.15 0.41 10.86
CA GLU A 149 34.91 -0.23 11.31
C GLU A 149 33.72 0.74 11.33
N GLU A 150 33.94 1.99 11.73
CA GLU A 150 32.90 3.02 11.70
C GLU A 150 32.49 3.35 10.26
N PHE A 151 33.46 3.42 9.34
CA PHE A 151 33.22 3.67 7.93
C PHE A 151 32.41 2.55 7.28
N GLU A 152 32.73 1.28 7.57
CA GLU A 152 31.96 0.13 7.07
C GLU A 152 30.51 0.15 7.57
N ARG A 153 30.28 0.48 8.86
CA ARG A 153 28.93 0.65 9.42
C ARG A 153 28.19 1.82 8.75
N HIS A 154 28.87 2.95 8.56
CA HIS A 154 28.30 4.12 7.91
C HIS A 154 27.82 3.81 6.49
N LEU A 155 28.65 3.13 5.69
CA LEU A 155 28.28 2.72 4.33
C LEU A 155 27.10 1.75 4.33
N LYS A 156 27.10 0.78 5.26
CA LYS A 156 26.01 -0.19 5.38
C LYS A 156 24.67 0.50 5.65
N GLU A 157 24.60 1.35 6.67
CA GLU A 157 23.38 2.08 7.03
C GLU A 157 22.92 3.03 5.92
N MET A 158 23.87 3.70 5.26
CA MET A 158 23.59 4.55 4.10
C MET A 158 22.93 3.72 2.98
N HIS A 159 23.49 2.58 2.61
CA HIS A 159 22.94 1.72 1.56
C HIS A 159 21.59 1.10 1.93
N GLU A 160 21.36 0.77 3.21
CA GLU A 160 20.05 0.34 3.69
C GLU A 160 19.00 1.42 3.42
N HIS A 161 19.29 2.68 3.78
CA HIS A 161 18.38 3.79 3.49
C HIS A 161 18.24 4.09 1.99
N GLU A 162 19.33 4.02 1.21
CA GLU A 162 19.27 4.21 -0.25
C GLU A 162 18.39 3.15 -0.93
N SER A 163 18.43 1.89 -0.46
CA SER A 163 17.60 0.81 -1.00
C SER A 163 16.10 1.01 -0.78
N VAL A 164 15.73 1.69 0.31
CA VAL A 164 14.34 2.05 0.62
C VAL A 164 13.95 3.34 -0.12
N PHE A 165 14.85 4.30 -0.20
CA PHE A 165 14.61 5.61 -0.81
C PHE A 165 14.50 5.53 -2.34
N TRP A 166 15.40 4.79 -2.99
CA TRP A 166 15.40 4.59 -4.43
C TRP A 166 14.95 3.19 -4.81
N GLY A 167 14.15 3.11 -5.86
CA GLY A 167 13.87 1.88 -6.58
C GLY A 167 15.13 1.44 -7.31
N THR A 168 15.48 0.16 -7.18
CA THR A 168 16.65 -0.38 -7.89
C THR A 168 16.24 -0.91 -9.27
N LEU A 169 17.10 -0.71 -10.27
CA LEU A 169 17.00 -1.42 -11.56
C LEU A 169 17.57 -2.85 -11.48
N SER A 170 18.05 -3.27 -10.31
CA SER A 170 18.60 -4.61 -10.08
C SER A 170 17.49 -5.65 -9.99
N GLU A 171 17.82 -6.91 -10.20
CA GLU A 171 16.84 -8.02 -10.23
C GLU A 171 16.05 -8.20 -8.92
N LYS A 172 16.45 -7.60 -7.79
CA LYS A 172 15.78 -7.76 -6.50
C LYS A 172 15.69 -6.45 -5.71
N ASP A 173 14.57 -5.75 -5.87
CA ASP A 173 14.16 -4.65 -4.99
C ASP A 173 13.27 -5.21 -3.87
N HIS A 174 13.88 -5.50 -2.72
CA HIS A 174 13.18 -6.05 -1.55
C HIS A 174 12.04 -5.17 -1.04
N PHE A 175 12.12 -3.85 -1.23
CA PHE A 175 11.02 -2.96 -0.85
C PHE A 175 9.83 -3.15 -1.80
N ASN A 176 10.08 -3.26 -3.11
CA ASN A 176 9.01 -3.55 -4.06
C ASN A 176 8.39 -4.93 -3.78
N ASP A 177 9.19 -5.96 -3.50
CA ASP A 177 8.66 -7.29 -3.13
C ASP A 177 7.73 -7.20 -1.91
N LYS A 178 8.12 -6.42 -0.91
CA LYS A 178 7.32 -6.15 0.29
C LYS A 178 6.00 -5.46 -0.07
N VAL A 179 6.03 -4.45 -0.95
CA VAL A 179 4.83 -3.75 -1.43
C VAL A 179 3.92 -4.68 -2.22
N GLU A 180 4.46 -5.50 -3.14
CA GLU A 180 3.68 -6.49 -3.89
C GLU A 180 3.03 -7.52 -2.97
N GLY A 181 3.71 -7.93 -1.90
CA GLY A 181 3.14 -8.81 -0.87
C GLY A 181 1.85 -8.23 -0.29
N PHE A 182 1.84 -6.96 0.10
CA PHE A 182 0.64 -6.31 0.64
C PHE A 182 -0.46 -6.16 -0.41
N VAL A 183 -0.10 -5.83 -1.65
CA VAL A 183 -1.05 -5.74 -2.77
C VAL A 183 -1.73 -7.09 -2.97
N SER A 184 -0.96 -8.18 -3.00
CA SER A 184 -1.48 -9.55 -3.18
C SER A 184 -2.38 -10.01 -2.02
N GLU A 185 -2.06 -9.62 -0.78
CA GLU A 185 -2.92 -9.87 0.37
C GLU A 185 -4.30 -9.17 0.22
N ILE A 186 -4.32 -7.91 -0.24
CA ILE A 186 -5.57 -7.17 -0.48
C ILE A 186 -6.34 -7.76 -1.65
N GLU A 187 -5.66 -8.10 -2.75
CA GLU A 187 -6.24 -8.81 -3.89
C GLU A 187 -6.94 -10.08 -3.44
N SER A 188 -6.31 -10.85 -2.56
CA SER A 188 -6.87 -12.10 -2.04
C SER A 188 -8.17 -11.87 -1.26
N VAL A 189 -8.25 -10.82 -0.44
CA VAL A 189 -9.47 -10.44 0.29
C VAL A 189 -10.57 -10.03 -0.71
N CYS A 190 -10.26 -9.11 -1.62
CA CYS A 190 -11.24 -8.57 -2.57
C CYS A 190 -11.70 -9.62 -3.60
N ALA A 191 -10.83 -10.54 -4.02
CA ALA A 191 -11.15 -11.60 -4.97
C ALA A 191 -12.24 -12.54 -4.47
N MET A 192 -12.37 -12.74 -3.16
CA MET A 192 -13.45 -13.56 -2.58
C MET A 192 -14.85 -13.01 -2.89
N ILE A 193 -14.95 -11.70 -3.12
CA ILE A 193 -16.20 -10.99 -3.41
C ILE A 193 -16.35 -10.74 -4.91
N ILE A 194 -15.28 -10.29 -5.58
CA ILE A 194 -15.32 -9.91 -6.99
C ILE A 194 -15.39 -11.15 -7.91
N ARG A 195 -14.70 -12.24 -7.53
CA ARG A 195 -14.65 -13.50 -8.29
C ARG A 195 -15.09 -14.65 -7.39
N PRO A 196 -16.37 -14.75 -7.03
CA PRO A 196 -16.85 -15.83 -6.19
C PRO A 196 -16.65 -17.17 -6.90
N GLN A 197 -15.67 -17.95 -6.45
CA GLN A 197 -15.44 -19.30 -6.98
C GLN A 197 -16.68 -20.16 -6.67
N PRO A 198 -17.19 -20.95 -7.63
CA PRO A 198 -18.29 -21.87 -7.38
C PRO A 198 -17.94 -22.85 -6.26
N PHE A 199 -18.93 -23.16 -5.42
CA PHE A 199 -18.81 -23.99 -4.21
C PHE A 199 -17.97 -25.28 -4.40
N TRP A 200 -18.05 -25.92 -5.58
CA TRP A 200 -17.33 -27.15 -5.91
C TRP A 200 -15.80 -26.98 -5.99
N GLN A 201 -15.28 -25.80 -6.36
CA GLN A 201 -13.84 -25.51 -6.37
C GLN A 201 -13.27 -25.27 -4.97
N LYS A 202 -14.08 -24.81 -4.01
CA LYS A 202 -13.67 -24.70 -2.59
C LYS A 202 -13.42 -26.07 -1.95
N CYS A 203 -14.20 -27.10 -2.33
CA CYS A 203 -14.02 -28.46 -1.81
C CYS A 203 -12.80 -29.18 -2.41
N GLY A 204 -12.45 -28.91 -3.67
CA GLY A 204 -11.30 -29.54 -4.34
C GLY A 204 -9.93 -29.14 -3.74
N ASN A 205 -9.78 -27.87 -3.34
CA ASN A 205 -8.52 -27.37 -2.77
C ASN A 205 -8.29 -27.78 -1.30
N PHE A 206 -9.34 -28.22 -0.60
CA PHE A 206 -9.21 -28.76 0.76
C PHE A 206 -8.67 -30.20 0.77
N VAL A 207 -8.91 -30.96 -0.31
CA VAL A 207 -8.41 -32.34 -0.46
C VAL A 207 -6.92 -32.33 -0.86
N THR A 208 -6.48 -31.40 -1.69
CA THR A 208 -5.08 -31.33 -2.13
C THR A 208 -4.11 -30.84 -1.04
N ARG A 209 -4.56 -30.06 -0.05
CA ARG A 209 -3.73 -29.69 1.11
C ARG A 209 -3.55 -30.80 2.16
N ARG A 210 -4.37 -31.86 2.16
CA ARG A 210 -4.23 -32.99 3.10
C ARG A 210 -3.23 -34.06 2.63
N ASN A 211 -2.89 -34.09 1.35
CA ASN A 211 -2.01 -35.12 0.79
C ASN A 211 -0.52 -34.71 0.71
N ASN A 212 -0.18 -33.49 1.12
CA ASN A 212 1.20 -32.99 1.20
C ASN A 212 1.61 -32.65 2.65
N SER A 213 1.00 -33.30 3.65
CA SER A 213 1.47 -33.29 5.06
C SER A 213 2.17 -34.60 5.37
#